data_AF-A0A2A4UBZ2-F1
#
_entry.id   AF-A0A2A4UBZ2-F1
#
_cell.length_a   1.000
_cell.length_b   1.000
_cell.length_c   1.000
_cell.angle_alpha   90.00
_cell.angle_beta   90.00
_cell.angle_gamma   90.00
#
_symmetry.space_group_name_H-M   'P 1'
#
loop_
_entity.id
_entity.type
_entity.pdbx_description
1 polymer ?
#
loop_
_entity_poly.entity_id
_entity_poly.type
_entity_poly.pdbx_seq_one_letter_code
_entity_poly.pdbx_strand_id
1 'polypeptide(L)'
;KIIDFGARTLLNFKHISLLVRNMPIHEPDNYGRLKDNLVLLTNSCEEKVKTINNEITLQQQRDGGIASIISGCHEDLTNASKQIKFLDNLIDEVMLWQRQELEDKLICLGLSEEQEDALLQMVDTSVRKLEVSRNIGEEIDNHFATIIQKLTELMDMS
;
A
#
# COMPACT_ATOMS: atom_id res chain seq x y z
N LYS A 1 27.57 26.56 -19.65
CA LYS A 1 28.08 27.66 -20.50
C LYS A 1 29.07 28.48 -19.69
N ILE A 2 30.23 28.80 -20.27
CA ILE A 2 31.24 29.68 -19.65
C ILE A 2 31.26 30.97 -20.45
N ILE A 3 31.26 32.11 -19.75
CA ILE A 3 31.24 33.45 -20.35
C ILE A 3 32.27 34.30 -19.65
N ASP A 4 33.26 34.80 -20.40
CA ASP A 4 34.29 35.70 -19.90
C ASP A 4 34.03 37.13 -20.37
N PHE A 5 34.18 38.12 -19.47
CA PHE A 5 34.02 39.54 -19.78
C PHE A 5 34.83 40.42 -18.82
N GLY A 6 35.91 41.02 -19.33
CA GLY A 6 36.87 41.75 -18.51
C GLY A 6 37.51 40.83 -17.46
N ALA A 7 37.59 41.30 -16.21
CA ALA A 7 38.07 40.48 -15.08
C ALA A 7 37.00 39.53 -14.51
N ARG A 8 35.90 39.27 -15.23
CA ARG A 8 34.79 38.44 -14.75
C ARG A 8 34.62 37.18 -15.59
N THR A 9 34.33 36.07 -14.92
CA THR A 9 33.97 34.80 -15.55
C THR A 9 32.69 34.27 -14.92
N LEU A 10 31.68 34.01 -15.75
CA LEU A 10 30.42 33.39 -15.37
C LEU A 10 30.39 31.95 -15.87
N LEU A 11 30.26 31.01 -14.94
CA LEU A 11 29.99 29.61 -15.21
C LEU A 11 28.51 29.34 -14.92
N ASN A 12 27.72 29.07 -15.95
CA ASN A 12 26.30 28.80 -15.83
C ASN A 12 25.99 27.37 -16.29
N PHE A 13 25.69 26.50 -15.34
CA PHE A 13 25.25 25.12 -15.54
C PHE A 13 23.74 25.01 -15.30
N LYS A 14 23.16 23.81 -15.43
CA LYS A 14 21.71 23.63 -15.38
C LYS A 14 21.13 23.94 -14.00
N HIS A 15 21.83 23.59 -12.92
CA HIS A 15 21.35 23.80 -11.55
C HIS A 15 22.22 24.79 -10.77
N ILE A 16 23.40 25.16 -11.27
CA ILE A 16 24.36 26.02 -10.58
C ILE A 16 24.84 27.16 -11.48
N SER A 17 24.90 28.37 -10.93
CA SER A 17 25.53 29.53 -11.54
C SER A 17 26.61 30.10 -10.62
N LEU A 18 27.81 30.31 -11.15
CA LEU A 18 28.97 30.85 -10.42
C LEU A 18 29.53 32.06 -11.17
N LEU A 19 29.58 33.22 -10.51
CA LEU A 19 30.20 34.43 -11.03
C LEU A 19 31.48 34.73 -10.26
N VAL A 20 32.61 34.68 -10.96
CA VAL A 20 33.91 35.12 -10.44
C VAL A 20 34.15 36.55 -10.91
N ARG A 21 34.36 37.46 -9.95
CA ARG A 21 34.43 38.90 -10.21
C ARG A 21 35.82 39.44 -10.54
N ASN A 22 36.86 38.74 -10.09
CA ASN A 22 38.26 39.19 -10.12
C ASN A 22 39.17 38.07 -10.65
N MET A 23 39.17 37.84 -11.96
CA MET A 23 40.07 36.91 -12.63
C MET A 23 41.45 37.54 -12.87
N PRO A 24 42.56 36.77 -12.74
CA PRO A 24 43.91 37.28 -12.92
C PRO A 24 44.25 37.45 -14.41
N ILE A 25 43.69 38.50 -15.04
CA ILE A 25 43.83 38.78 -16.48
C ILE A 25 45.26 39.13 -16.92
N HIS A 26 46.13 39.53 -16.00
CA HIS A 26 47.53 39.87 -16.26
C HIS A 26 48.48 38.68 -16.12
N GLU A 27 47.99 37.53 -15.65
CA GLU A 27 48.77 36.31 -15.42
C GLU A 27 48.08 35.13 -16.13
N PRO A 28 48.33 34.92 -17.43
CA PRO A 28 47.60 33.95 -18.26
C PRO A 28 47.62 32.53 -17.70
N ASP A 29 48.75 32.10 -17.14
CA ASP A 29 48.90 30.77 -16.53
C ASP A 29 47.99 30.60 -15.30
N ASN A 30 47.91 31.64 -14.46
CA ASN A 30 47.06 31.63 -13.27
C ASN A 30 45.58 31.77 -13.64
N TYR A 31 45.26 32.51 -14.71
CA TYR A 31 43.91 32.59 -15.26
C TYR A 31 43.41 31.21 -15.71
N GLY A 32 44.22 30.52 -16.52
CA GLY A 32 43.88 29.19 -17.03
C GLY A 32 43.67 28.20 -15.91
N ARG A 33 44.62 28.10 -14.98
CA ARG A 33 44.54 27.18 -13.82
C ARG A 33 43.32 27.46 -12.94
N LEU A 34 43.05 28.72 -12.62
CA LEU A 34 41.89 29.10 -11.81
C LEU A 34 40.59 28.73 -12.54
N LYS A 35 40.49 29.04 -13.83
CA LYS A 35 39.33 28.72 -14.64
C LYS A 35 39.08 27.22 -14.72
N ASP A 36 40.12 26.42 -14.96
CA ASP A 36 40.00 24.96 -15.03
C ASP A 36 39.55 24.36 -13.70
N ASN A 37 40.12 24.83 -12.57
CA ASN A 37 39.70 24.42 -11.24
C ASN A 37 38.23 24.79 -10.96
N LEU A 38 37.79 25.99 -11.33
CA LEU A 38 36.41 26.42 -11.15
C LEU A 38 35.44 25.62 -12.02
N VAL A 39 35.82 25.30 -13.25
CA VAL A 39 35.03 24.44 -14.14
C VAL A 39 34.90 23.04 -13.52
N LEU A 40 36.00 22.45 -13.07
CA LEU A 40 36.00 21.14 -12.40
C LEU A 40 35.11 21.15 -11.16
N LEU A 41 35.28 22.11 -10.26
CA LEU A 41 34.48 22.22 -9.03
C LEU A 41 33.00 22.39 -9.34
N THR A 42 32.65 23.28 -10.27
CA THR A 42 31.24 23.54 -10.59
C THR A 42 30.60 22.35 -11.28
N ASN A 43 31.35 21.62 -12.13
CA ASN A 43 30.89 20.33 -12.70
C ASN A 43 30.63 19.29 -11.60
N SER A 44 31.56 19.12 -10.67
CA SER A 44 31.38 18.18 -9.55
C SER A 44 30.17 18.55 -8.68
N CYS A 45 29.95 19.84 -8.42
CA CYS A 45 28.76 20.28 -7.70
C CYS A 45 27.47 20.04 -8.50
N GLU A 46 27.48 20.29 -9.81
CA GLU A 46 26.35 20.05 -10.71
C GLU A 46 25.98 18.55 -10.75
N GLU A 47 26.97 17.66 -10.78
CA GLU A 47 26.76 16.21 -10.65
C GLU A 47 26.18 15.85 -9.29
N LYS A 48 26.70 16.42 -8.20
CA LYS A 48 26.17 16.15 -6.86
C LYS A 48 24.72 16.59 -6.70
N VAL A 49 24.34 17.74 -7.25
CA VAL A 49 22.94 18.22 -7.25
C VAL A 49 22.04 17.25 -8.02
N LYS A 50 22.48 16.75 -9.18
CA LYS A 50 21.73 15.72 -9.92
C LYS A 50 21.55 14.45 -9.10
N THR A 51 22.60 13.98 -8.43
CA THR A 51 22.51 12.79 -7.56
C THR A 51 21.50 13.01 -6.43
N ILE A 52 21.54 14.15 -5.74
CA ILE A 52 20.59 14.47 -4.67
C ILE A 52 19.15 14.52 -5.22
N ASN A 53 18.93 15.16 -6.38
CA ASN A 53 17.59 15.22 -6.98
C ASN A 53 17.07 13.83 -7.37
N ASN A 54 17.94 12.95 -7.87
CA ASN A 54 17.58 11.57 -8.17
C ASN A 54 17.24 10.80 -6.90
N GLU A 55 18.02 10.96 -5.83
CA GLU A 55 17.76 10.34 -4.51
C GLU A 55 16.41 10.79 -3.96
N ILE A 56 16.11 12.09 -4.00
CA ILE A 56 14.80 12.65 -3.59
C ILE A 56 13.66 12.05 -4.42
N THR A 57 13.82 12.00 -5.75
CA THR A 57 12.79 11.47 -6.65
C THR A 57 12.52 9.99 -6.38
N LEU A 58 13.57 9.19 -6.21
CA LEU A 58 13.46 7.77 -5.86
C LEU A 58 12.79 7.58 -4.50
N GLN A 59 13.13 8.42 -3.51
CA GLN A 59 12.47 8.39 -2.21
C GLN A 59 10.98 8.69 -2.32
N GLN A 60 10.60 9.76 -3.03
CA GLN A 60 9.19 10.10 -3.26
C GLN A 60 8.41 8.99 -3.97
N GLN A 61 9.01 8.36 -4.99
CA GLN A 61 8.40 7.23 -5.69
C GLN A 61 8.21 6.03 -4.77
N ARG A 62 9.19 5.73 -3.91
CA ARG A 62 9.12 4.64 -2.95
C ARG A 62 8.01 4.91 -1.94
N ASP A 63 7.97 6.11 -1.38
CA ASP A 63 7.00 6.48 -0.34
C ASP A 63 5.57 6.48 -0.92
N GLY A 64 5.38 7.01 -2.14
CA GLY A 64 4.09 6.93 -2.85
C GLY A 64 3.68 5.51 -3.24
N GLY A 65 4.63 4.66 -3.66
CA GLY A 65 4.38 3.25 -3.96
C GLY A 65 3.96 2.46 -2.74
N ILE A 66 4.62 2.69 -1.59
CA ILE A 66 4.25 2.08 -0.31
C ILE A 66 2.85 2.52 0.10
N ALA A 67 2.53 3.81 0.03
CA ALA A 67 1.20 4.32 0.34
C ALA A 67 0.12 3.66 -0.53
N SER A 68 0.36 3.53 -1.85
CA SER A 68 -0.58 2.87 -2.77
C SER A 68 -0.80 1.39 -2.43
N ILE A 69 0.26 0.66 -2.06
CA ILE A 69 0.14 -0.76 -1.67
C ILE A 69 -0.66 -0.87 -0.37
N ILE A 70 -0.39 -0.02 0.62
CA ILE A 70 -1.10 0.00 1.89
C ILE A 70 -2.60 0.27 1.68
N SER A 71 -2.95 1.28 0.87
CA SER A 71 -4.34 1.57 0.53
C SER A 71 -5.03 0.39 -0.19
N GLY A 72 -4.34 -0.26 -1.13
CA GLY A 72 -4.85 -1.46 -1.79
C GLY A 72 -5.13 -2.61 -0.83
N CYS A 73 -4.19 -2.90 0.08
CA CYS A 73 -4.39 -3.92 1.11
C CYS A 73 -5.58 -3.59 2.04
N HIS A 74 -5.76 -2.31 2.40
CA HIS A 74 -6.89 -1.87 3.21
C HIS A 74 -8.23 -2.12 2.50
N GLU A 75 -8.31 -1.80 1.21
CA GLU A 75 -9.50 -2.06 0.39
C GLU A 75 -9.80 -3.55 0.26
N ASP A 76 -8.78 -4.37 -0.02
CA ASP A 76 -8.91 -5.83 -0.14
C ASP A 76 -9.41 -6.46 1.16
N LEU A 77 -8.85 -6.07 2.31
CA LEU A 77 -9.28 -6.56 3.63
C LEU A 77 -10.71 -6.13 3.96
N THR A 78 -11.08 -4.89 3.63
CA THR A 78 -12.44 -4.38 3.81
C THR A 78 -13.45 -5.17 2.97
N ASN A 79 -13.08 -5.51 1.74
CA ASN A 79 -13.91 -6.32 0.85
C ASN A 79 -14.03 -7.77 1.35
N ALA A 80 -12.94 -8.35 1.87
CA ALA A 80 -12.97 -9.67 2.49
C ALA A 80 -13.89 -9.71 3.72
N SER A 81 -13.83 -8.70 4.60
CA SER A 81 -14.74 -8.53 5.74
C SER A 81 -16.22 -8.51 5.31
N LYS A 82 -16.55 -7.76 4.25
CA LYS A 82 -17.91 -7.73 3.69
C LYS A 82 -18.34 -9.10 3.16
N GLN A 83 -17.45 -9.84 2.50
CA GLN A 83 -17.74 -11.18 1.98
C GLN A 83 -18.02 -12.19 3.10
N ILE A 84 -17.26 -12.13 4.21
CA ILE A 84 -17.51 -12.98 5.40
C ILE A 84 -18.91 -12.70 5.96
N LYS A 85 -19.27 -11.42 6.15
CA LYS A 85 -20.62 -11.05 6.63
C LYS A 85 -21.73 -11.48 5.69
N PHE A 86 -21.49 -11.41 4.38
CA PHE A 86 -22.44 -11.91 3.39
C PHE A 86 -22.61 -13.42 3.49
N LEU A 87 -21.51 -14.18 3.61
CA LEU A 87 -21.54 -15.63 3.79
C LEU A 87 -22.30 -16.04 5.05
N ASP A 88 -22.09 -15.35 6.17
CA ASP A 88 -22.81 -15.61 7.42
C ASP A 88 -24.33 -15.46 7.25
N ASN A 89 -24.78 -14.38 6.60
CA ASN A 89 -26.21 -14.16 6.34
C ASN A 89 -26.79 -15.24 5.41
N LEU A 90 -26.04 -15.66 4.39
CA LEU A 90 -26.46 -16.71 3.46
C LEU A 90 -26.55 -18.07 4.15
N ILE A 91 -25.62 -18.38 5.05
CA ILE A 91 -25.67 -19.59 5.88
C ILE A 91 -26.94 -19.58 6.72
N ASP A 92 -27.24 -18.48 7.41
CA ASP A 92 -28.45 -18.35 8.24
C ASP A 92 -29.73 -18.56 7.41
N GLU A 93 -29.81 -17.96 6.21
CA GLU A 93 -30.95 -18.12 5.29
C GLU A 93 -31.11 -19.57 4.81
N VAL A 94 -30.03 -20.19 4.33
CA VAL A 94 -30.05 -21.57 3.81
C VAL A 94 -30.41 -22.57 4.92
N MET A 95 -29.93 -22.37 6.15
CA MET A 95 -30.24 -23.28 7.26
C MET A 95 -31.70 -23.19 7.69
N LEU A 96 -32.25 -21.98 7.77
CA LEU A 96 -33.68 -21.78 8.05
C LEU A 96 -34.54 -22.44 6.97
N TRP A 97 -34.19 -22.22 5.71
CA TRP A 97 -34.89 -22.84 4.58
C TRP A 97 -34.79 -24.37 4.62
N GLN A 98 -33.60 -24.93 4.85
CA GLN A 98 -33.39 -26.38 4.90
C GLN A 98 -34.19 -27.04 6.03
N ARG A 99 -34.29 -26.39 7.19
CA ARG A 99 -35.10 -26.88 8.33
C ARG A 99 -36.58 -26.91 7.98
N GLN A 100 -37.10 -25.82 7.42
CA GLN A 100 -38.50 -25.73 7.00
C GLN A 100 -38.85 -26.74 5.90
N GLU A 101 -38.00 -26.85 4.89
CA GLU A 101 -38.21 -27.81 3.79
C GLU A 101 -38.18 -29.25 4.30
N LEU A 102 -37.33 -29.57 5.28
CA LEU A 102 -37.32 -30.90 5.89
C LEU A 102 -38.63 -31.17 6.65
N GLU A 103 -39.06 -30.24 7.51
CA GLU A 103 -40.32 -30.36 8.26
C GLU A 103 -41.52 -30.62 7.31
N ASP A 104 -41.60 -29.87 6.21
CA ASP A 104 -42.67 -30.01 5.20
C ASP A 104 -42.62 -31.39 4.50
N LYS A 105 -41.43 -31.95 4.27
CA LYS A 105 -41.27 -33.25 3.61
C LYS A 105 -41.57 -34.43 4.54
N LEU A 106 -41.25 -34.34 5.83
CA LEU A 106 -41.49 -35.42 6.80
C LEU A 106 -42.97 -35.86 6.81
N ILE A 107 -43.89 -34.90 6.74
CA ILE A 107 -45.34 -35.12 6.66
C ILE A 107 -45.74 -36.06 5.52
N CYS A 108 -45.03 -36.02 4.39
CA CYS A 108 -45.35 -36.81 3.20
C CYS A 108 -44.67 -38.19 3.17
N LEU A 109 -43.72 -38.47 4.06
CA LEU A 109 -42.86 -39.65 3.99
C LEU A 109 -43.39 -40.86 4.78
N GLY A 110 -44.40 -40.66 5.62
CA GLY A 110 -45.01 -41.75 6.41
C GLY A 110 -44.02 -42.42 7.36
N LEU A 111 -43.11 -41.63 7.93
CA LEU A 111 -42.06 -42.09 8.84
C LEU A 111 -42.62 -42.39 10.23
N SER A 112 -41.88 -43.17 11.01
CA SER A 112 -42.13 -43.27 12.45
C SER A 112 -41.60 -42.03 13.18
N GLU A 113 -42.16 -41.74 14.36
CA GLU A 113 -41.73 -40.63 15.22
C GLU A 113 -40.21 -40.68 15.52
N GLU A 114 -39.65 -41.86 15.80
CA GLU A 114 -38.20 -42.05 15.98
C GLU A 114 -37.37 -41.69 14.74
N GLN A 115 -37.91 -41.92 13.53
CA GLN A 115 -37.22 -41.59 12.27
C GLN A 115 -37.27 -40.08 11.97
N GLU A 116 -38.41 -39.44 12.26
CA GLU A 116 -38.55 -37.98 12.14
C GLU A 116 -37.61 -37.26 13.10
N ASP A 117 -37.57 -37.68 14.37
CA ASP A 117 -36.67 -37.15 15.39
C ASP A 117 -35.20 -37.30 14.99
N ALA A 118 -34.80 -38.47 14.46
CA ALA A 118 -33.43 -38.69 14.02
C ALA A 118 -33.00 -37.74 12.88
N LEU A 119 -33.89 -37.44 11.94
CA LEU A 119 -33.63 -36.53 10.82
C LEU A 119 -33.54 -35.07 11.27
N LEU A 120 -34.48 -34.62 12.13
CA LEU A 120 -34.45 -33.28 12.71
C LEU A 120 -33.18 -33.06 13.54
N GLN A 121 -32.79 -34.05 14.34
CA GLN A 121 -31.58 -33.99 15.15
C GLN A 121 -30.31 -33.94 14.28
N MET A 122 -30.34 -34.51 13.07
CA MET A 122 -29.25 -34.42 12.09
C MET A 122 -29.11 -33.01 11.52
N VAL A 123 -30.22 -32.33 11.23
CA VAL A 123 -30.22 -30.91 10.81
C VAL A 123 -29.74 -30.01 11.94
N ASP A 124 -30.24 -30.18 13.16
CA ASP A 124 -29.78 -29.39 14.33
C ASP A 124 -28.29 -29.59 14.62
N THR A 125 -27.78 -30.80 14.40
CA THR A 125 -26.33 -31.08 14.50
C THR A 125 -25.54 -30.37 13.40
N SER A 126 -26.12 -30.26 12.20
CA SER A 126 -25.51 -29.54 11.08
C SER A 126 -25.47 -28.03 11.33
N VAL A 127 -26.55 -27.46 11.90
CA VAL A 127 -26.61 -26.07 12.37
C VAL A 127 -25.49 -25.79 13.38
N ARG A 128 -25.36 -26.61 14.42
CA ARG A 128 -24.29 -26.46 15.42
C ARG A 128 -22.88 -26.57 14.85
N LYS A 129 -22.67 -27.41 13.82
CA LYS A 129 -21.36 -27.50 13.15
C LYS A 129 -21.05 -26.24 12.33
N LEU A 130 -22.05 -25.60 11.72
CA LEU A 130 -21.85 -24.34 10.99
C LEU A 130 -21.60 -23.16 11.93
N GLU A 131 -22.14 -23.19 13.15
CA GLU A 131 -21.85 -22.19 14.18
C GLU A 131 -20.34 -22.12 14.52
N VAL A 132 -19.63 -23.24 14.48
CA VAL A 132 -18.17 -23.26 14.60
C VAL A 132 -17.49 -22.53 13.43
N SER A 133 -18.01 -22.71 12.21
CA SER A 133 -17.49 -22.04 11.02
C SER A 133 -17.73 -20.52 11.07
N ARG A 134 -18.85 -20.08 11.66
CA ARG A 134 -19.16 -18.67 11.92
C ARG A 134 -18.18 -18.06 12.92
N ASN A 135 -17.88 -18.75 14.01
CA ASN A 135 -16.89 -18.29 15.00
C ASN A 135 -15.51 -18.09 14.36
N ILE A 136 -15.10 -18.96 13.42
CA ILE A 136 -13.86 -18.78 12.65
C ILE A 136 -13.95 -17.54 11.75
N GLY A 137 -15.09 -17.32 11.09
CA GLY A 137 -15.33 -16.11 10.29
C GLY A 137 -15.21 -14.82 11.11
N GLU A 138 -15.77 -14.79 12.32
CA GLU A 138 -15.65 -13.67 13.26
C GLU A 138 -14.20 -13.44 13.72
N GLU A 139 -13.47 -14.53 14.00
CA GLU A 139 -12.04 -14.44 14.34
C GLU A 139 -11.22 -13.85 13.19
N ILE A 140 -11.52 -14.23 11.94
CA ILE A 140 -10.88 -13.66 10.74
C ILE A 140 -11.23 -12.17 10.61
N ASP A 141 -12.50 -11.77 10.82
CA ASP A 141 -12.91 -10.36 10.75
C ASP A 141 -12.18 -9.50 11.79
N ASN A 142 -12.01 -10.02 13.02
CA ASN A 142 -11.24 -9.37 14.08
C ASN A 142 -9.75 -9.22 13.72
N HIS A 143 -9.16 -10.25 13.10
CA HIS A 143 -7.78 -10.16 12.58
C HIS A 143 -7.67 -9.11 11.48
N PHE A 144 -8.61 -9.05 10.55
CA PHE A 144 -8.65 -8.04 9.49
C PHE A 144 -8.79 -6.64 10.06
N ALA A 145 -9.68 -6.42 11.03
CA ALA A 145 -9.82 -5.13 11.71
C ALA A 145 -8.51 -4.68 12.36
N THR A 146 -7.79 -5.60 13.01
CA THR A 146 -6.47 -5.33 13.61
C THR A 146 -5.43 -4.95 12.56
N ILE A 147 -5.40 -5.66 11.41
CA ILE A 147 -4.48 -5.36 10.32
C ILE A 147 -4.82 -4.00 9.70
N ILE A 148 -6.10 -3.73 9.45
CA ILE A 148 -6.58 -2.44 8.94
C ILE A 148 -6.15 -1.29 9.86
N GLN A 149 -6.29 -1.44 11.17
CA GLN A 149 -5.84 -0.43 12.13
C GLN A 149 -4.34 -0.17 12.00
N LYS A 150 -3.51 -1.22 11.98
CA LYS A 150 -2.05 -1.10 11.82
C LYS A 150 -1.67 -0.44 10.49
N LEU A 151 -2.35 -0.79 9.41
CA LEU A 151 -2.13 -0.17 8.09
C LEU A 151 -2.51 1.32 8.08
N THR A 152 -3.56 1.70 8.82
CA THR A 152 -3.99 3.09 8.98
C THR A 152 -2.95 3.90 9.77
N GLU A 153 -2.47 3.35 10.89
CA GLU A 153 -1.40 3.96 11.69
C GLU A 153 -0.11 4.16 10.87
N LEU A 154 0.24 3.20 10.01
CA LEU A 154 1.40 3.32 9.11
C LEU A 154 1.21 4.41 8.04
N MET A 155 -0.01 4.62 7.54
CA MET A 155 -0.31 5.73 6.61
C MET A 155 -0.22 7.09 7.29
N ASP A 156 -0.70 7.22 8.53
CA ASP A 156 -0.67 8.48 9.26
C ASP A 156 0.77 8.90 9.67
N MET A 157 1.70 7.94 9.70
CA MET A 157 3.11 8.17 10.01
C MET A 157 3.99 8.49 8.78
N SER A 158 3.53 8.22 7.56
CA SER A 158 4.26 8.44 6.30
C SER A 158 3.95 9.79 5.68
#